data_AF-A0A957FIU8-F1
#
_entry.id   AF-A0A957FIU8-F1
#
_cell.length_a   1.000
_cell.length_b   1.000
_cell.length_c   1.000
_cell.angle_alpha   90.00
_cell.angle_beta   90.00
_cell.angle_gamma   90.00
#
_symmetry.space_group_name_H-M   'P 1'
#
loop_
_entity.id
_entity.type
_entity.pdbx_description
1 polymer ?
#
loop_
_entity_poly.entity_id
_entity_poly.type
_entity_poly.pdbx_seq_one_letter_code
_entity_poly.pdbx_strand_id
1 'polypeptide(L)' 'VTATYLAGQGDVATTLVETAVAQQCDFIVTGSPRLNPMFELVLGTTVTRLLQQSPLPLLICR' A
#
# COMPACT_ATOMS: atom_id res chain seq x y z
N VAL A 1 -19.57 2.32 -4.33
CA VAL A 1 -18.58 2.91 -3.41
C VAL A 1 -18.01 4.13 -4.09
N THR A 2 -17.94 5.27 -3.40
CA THR A 2 -17.35 6.51 -3.93
C THR A 2 -15.87 6.55 -3.53
N ALA A 3 -14.99 6.99 -4.42
CA ALA A 3 -13.56 7.12 -4.14
C ALA A 3 -13.06 8.47 -4.65
N THR A 4 -12.10 9.04 -3.93
CA THR A 4 -11.41 10.28 -4.32
C THR A 4 -10.03 9.93 -4.86
N TYR A 5 -9.69 10.45 -6.03
CA TYR A 5 -8.37 10.27 -6.62
C TYR A 5 -7.39 11.30 -6.05
N LEU A 6 -6.27 10.82 -5.51
CA LEU A 6 -5.17 11.64 -5.02
C LEU A 6 -3.89 11.22 -5.75
N ALA A 7 -3.25 12.17 -6.43
CA ALA A 7 -1.94 11.98 -7.04
C ALA A 7 -0.85 12.45 -6.09
N GLY A 8 0.23 11.66 -5.98
CA GLY A 8 1.41 11.99 -5.18
C GLY A 8 2.68 11.69 -5.97
N GLN A 9 3.80 12.28 -5.54
CA GLN A 9 5.13 12.06 -6.12
C GLN A 9 6.15 11.84 -5.01
N GLY A 10 7.17 11.02 -5.30
CA GLY A 10 8.22 10.66 -4.35
C GLY A 10 8.34 9.15 -4.15
N ASP A 11 8.89 8.74 -3.01
CA ASP A 11 8.86 7.32 -2.62
C ASP A 11 7.42 6.88 -2.34
N VAL A 12 6.99 5.83 -3.03
CA VAL A 12 5.59 5.38 -3.02
C VAL A 12 5.10 5.04 -1.62
N ALA A 13 5.92 4.37 -0.80
CA ALA A 13 5.48 3.91 0.50
C ALA A 13 5.38 5.08 1.49
N THR A 14 6.37 5.97 1.49
CA THR A 14 6.34 7.20 2.29
C THR A 14 5.13 8.07 1.94
N THR A 15 4.92 8.36 0.65
CA THR A 15 3.80 9.22 0.20
C THR A 15 2.44 8.61 0.54
N LEU A 16 2.28 7.29 0.42
CA LEU A 16 1.04 6.61 0.80
C LEU A 16 0.77 6.68 2.32
N VAL A 17 1.80 6.48 3.15
CA VAL A 17 1.67 6.57 4.61
C VAL A 17 1.32 7.99 5.04
N GLU A 18 2.03 8.99 4.53
CA GLU A 18 1.75 10.41 4.82
C GLU A 18 0.33 10.79 4.42
N THR A 19 -0.13 10.35 3.25
CA THR A 19 -1.49 10.60 2.77
C THR A 19 -2.52 9.93 3.68
N ALA A 20 -2.30 8.66 4.06
CA ALA A 20 -3.23 7.94 4.93
C ALA A 20 -3.35 8.58 6.32
N VAL A 21 -2.24 9.07 6.88
CA VAL A 21 -2.22 9.82 8.13
C VAL A 21 -2.95 11.15 7.98
N ALA A 22 -2.66 11.92 6.93
CA ALA A 22 -3.28 13.22 6.67
C ALA A 22 -4.80 13.12 6.43
N GLN A 23 -5.26 12.02 5.83
CA GLN A 23 -6.68 11.74 5.61
C GLN A 23 -7.34 10.99 6.77
N GLN A 24 -6.60 10.72 7.85
CA GLN A 24 -7.07 9.98 9.02
C GLN A 24 -7.71 8.63 8.66
N CYS A 25 -7.09 7.89 7.75
CA CYS A 25 -7.55 6.57 7.34
C CYS A 25 -7.36 5.54 8.47
N ASP A 26 -8.31 4.62 8.61
CA ASP A 26 -8.23 3.52 9.58
C ASP A 26 -7.36 2.35 9.09
N PHE A 27 -7.23 2.17 7.77
CA PHE A 27 -6.44 1.10 7.14
C PHE A 27 -6.06 1.44 5.69
N ILE A 28 -5.07 0.72 5.17
CA ILE A 28 -4.62 0.81 3.78
C ILE A 28 -4.96 -0.50 3.07
N VAL A 29 -5.64 -0.42 1.92
CA VAL A 29 -5.88 -1.58 1.04
C VAL A 29 -4.90 -1.54 -0.11
N THR A 30 -4.25 -2.68 -0.37
CA THR A 30 -3.37 -2.86 -1.50
C THR A 30 -3.68 -4.16 -2.25
N GLY A 31 -3.46 -4.13 -3.56
CA GLY A 31 -3.52 -5.35 -4.36
C GLY A 31 -2.26 -6.19 -4.16
N SER A 32 -2.41 -7.50 -4.31
CA SER A 32 -1.25 -8.39 -4.39
C SER A 32 -0.42 -8.06 -5.64
N PRO A 33 0.92 -8.17 -5.56
CA PRO A 33 1.76 -7.97 -6.73
C PRO A 33 1.38 -9.00 -7.80
N ARG A 34 1.32 -8.57 -9.08
CA ARG A 34 1.30 -9.50 -10.21
C ARG A 34 2.67 -10.16 -10.30
N LEU A 35 2.85 -11.27 -9.60
CA LEU A 35 4.08 -12.05 -9.62
C LEU A 35 4.03 -13.16 -10.67
N ASN A 36 5.20 -13.39 -11.25
CA ASN A 36 5.51 -14.55 -12.06
C ASN A 36 5.18 -15.82 -11.23
N PRO A 37 4.50 -16.84 -11.78
CA PRO A 37 4.02 -18.00 -11.03
C PRO A 37 5.11 -18.82 -10.33
N MET A 38 6.40 -18.56 -10.60
CA MET A 38 7.52 -19.19 -9.87
C MET A 38 7.78 -18.58 -8.48
N PHE A 39 7.18 -17.43 -8.14
CA PHE A 39 7.38 -16.73 -6.87
C PHE A 39 6.05 -16.42 -6.17
N GLU A 40 5.25 -17.46 -5.88
CA GLU A 40 3.92 -17.34 -5.27
C GLU A 40 3.90 -16.63 -3.90
N LEU A 41 5.05 -16.55 -3.22
CA LEU A 41 5.17 -16.05 -1.85
C LEU A 41 5.94 -14.73 -1.70
N VAL A 42 6.37 -14.10 -2.80
CA VAL A 42 7.12 -12.84 -2.68
C VAL A 42 6.13 -11.68 -2.50
N LEU A 43 6.34 -10.83 -1.49
CA LEU A 43 5.62 -9.56 -1.40
C LEU A 43 6.32 -8.53 -2.31
N GLY A 44 5.54 -7.72 -3.00
CA GLY A 44 6.06 -6.66 -3.85
C GLY A 44 6.78 -5.62 -3.01
N THR A 45 7.84 -5.03 -3.55
CA THR A 45 8.72 -4.10 -2.81
C THR A 45 7.95 -2.97 -2.13
N THR A 46 6.93 -2.41 -2.80
CA THR A 46 6.05 -1.39 -2.23
C THR A 46 5.26 -1.91 -1.02
N VAL A 47 4.66 -3.10 -1.12
CA VAL A 47 3.89 -3.70 -0.02
C VAL A 47 4.80 -4.00 1.17
N THR A 48 5.99 -4.54 0.91
CA THR A 48 7.00 -4.79 1.95
C THR A 48 7.40 -3.50 2.67
N ARG A 49 7.62 -2.41 1.94
CA ARG A 49 7.95 -1.11 2.55
C ARG A 49 6.79 -0.53 3.35
N LEU A 50 5.56 -0.61 2.83
CA LEU A 50 4.37 -0.20 3.55
C LEU A 50 4.21 -0.97 4.86
N LEU A 51 4.43 -2.29 4.87
CA LEU A 51 4.40 -3.08 6.10
C LEU A 51 5.47 -2.65 7.13
N GLN A 52 6.62 -2.16 6.67
CA GLN A 52 7.69 -1.68 7.54
C GLN A 52 7.46 -0.27 8.08
N GLN A 53 6.80 0.60 7.30
CA GLN A 53 6.70 2.03 7.59
C GLN A 53 5.32 2.47 8.09
N SER A 54 4.25 1.74 7.74
CA SER A 54 2.88 2.13 8.05
C SER A 54 2.56 1.90 9.52
N PRO A 55 2.08 2.92 10.24
CA PRO A 55 1.48 2.72 11.56
C PRO A 55 0.05 2.16 11.48
N LEU A 56 -0.53 2.10 10.28
CA LEU A 56 -1.90 1.64 10.04
C LEU A 56 -1.93 0.18 9.57
N PRO A 57 -3.00 -0.56 9.90
CA PRO A 57 -3.27 -1.89 9.35
C PRO A 57 -3.24 -1.92 7.82
N LEU A 58 -2.61 -2.94 7.25
CA LEU A 58 -2.57 -3.18 5.81
C LEU A 58 -3.43 -4.40 5.45
N LEU A 59 -4.37 -4.23 4.53
CA LEU A 59 -5.14 -5.31 3.93
C LEU A 59 -4.61 -5.61 2.53
N ILE A 60 -4.16 -6.85 2.31
CA ILE A 60 -3.67 -7.30 1.00
C ILE A 60 -4.75 -8.14 0.34
N CYS A 61 -5.27 -7.67 -0.79
CA CYS A 61 -6.31 -8.36 -1.56
C CYS A 61 -5.71 -9.10 -2.77
N ARG A 62 -6.14 -10.34 -2.98
CA ARG A 62 -5.83 -11.16 -4.17
C ARG A 62 -6.98 -11.15 -5.16
#